data_AF-A0A851GND4-F1
#
_entry.id   AF-A0A851GND4-F1
#
_cell.length_a   1.000
_cell.length_b   1.000
_cell.length_c   1.000
_cell.angle_alpha   90.00
_cell.angle_beta   90.00
_cell.angle_gamma   90.00
#
_symmetry.space_group_name_H-M   'P 1'
#
loop_
_entity.id
_entity.type
_entity.pdbx_description
1 polymer ?
#
loop_
_entity_poly.entity_id
_entity_poly.type
_entity_poly.pdbx_seq_one_letter_code
_entity_poly.pdbx_strand_id
1 'polypeptide(L)'
;MILSKNLLLLFFSGISAVTLIDTLGAIASRKFNFKYEILALFSFSIYLLIGFFGSKILDPNSAISVAIFVGLYDATVGLWLSFKLKAKMEITNEEKKELVGIYSIIIMIITSCIFAVIGYALTYI
;
A
#
# COMPACT_ATOMS: atom_id res chain seq x y z
N MET A 1 -24.07 2.12 -12.49
CA MET A 1 -23.18 3.29 -12.74
C MET A 1 -22.59 3.88 -11.46
N ILE A 2 -23.32 3.94 -10.33
CA ILE A 2 -22.79 4.48 -9.06
C ILE A 2 -21.72 3.56 -8.44
N LEU A 3 -21.95 2.24 -8.43
CA LEU A 3 -21.00 1.24 -7.90
C LEU A 3 -19.62 1.31 -8.57
N SER A 4 -19.59 1.42 -9.90
CA SER A 4 -18.34 1.53 -10.66
C SER A 4 -17.58 2.82 -10.38
N LYS A 5 -18.29 3.94 -10.12
CA LYS A 5 -17.67 5.21 -9.76
C LYS A 5 -17.02 5.15 -8.39
N ASN A 6 -17.69 4.59 -7.39
CA ASN A 6 -17.15 4.44 -6.03
C ASN A 6 -15.94 3.51 -6.01
N LEU A 7 -15.98 2.41 -6.77
CA LEU A 7 -14.86 1.48 -6.91
C LEU A 7 -13.62 2.16 -7.51
N LEU A 8 -13.78 2.88 -8.62
CA LEU A 8 -12.68 3.63 -9.23
C LEU A 8 -12.13 4.71 -8.30
N LEU A 9 -13.00 5.43 -7.60
CA LEU A 9 -12.59 6.46 -6.65
C LEU A 9 -11.75 5.86 -5.51
N LEU A 10 -12.22 4.74 -4.92
CA LEU A 10 -11.50 4.04 -3.86
C LEU A 10 -10.14 3.56 -4.36
N PHE A 11 -10.09 2.95 -5.54
CA PHE A 11 -8.84 2.49 -6.15
C PHE A 11 -7.85 3.63 -6.37
N PHE A 12 -8.25 4.69 -7.06
CA PHE A 12 -7.35 5.82 -7.32
C PHE A 12 -6.96 6.56 -6.02
N SER A 13 -7.83 6.61 -5.02
CA SER A 13 -7.48 7.17 -3.71
C SER A 13 -6.40 6.34 -3.00
N GLY A 14 -6.49 5.02 -3.05
CA GLY A 14 -5.49 4.12 -2.48
C GLY A 14 -4.13 4.25 -3.18
N ILE A 15 -4.12 4.20 -4.51
CA ILE A 15 -2.91 4.41 -5.33
C ILE A 15 -2.27 5.77 -5.03
N SER A 16 -3.07 6.83 -4.96
CA SER A 16 -2.57 8.18 -4.66
C SER A 16 -1.98 8.26 -3.26
N ALA A 17 -2.64 7.66 -2.27
CA ALA A 17 -2.18 7.66 -0.89
C ALA A 17 -0.84 6.90 -0.73
N VAL A 18 -0.72 5.71 -1.33
CA VAL A 18 0.55 4.94 -1.35
C VAL A 18 1.64 5.76 -2.03
N THR A 19 1.37 6.31 -3.21
CA THR A 19 2.34 7.13 -3.96
C THR A 19 2.83 8.33 -3.15
N LEU A 20 1.94 8.99 -2.40
CA LEU A 20 2.29 10.09 -1.52
C LEU A 20 3.18 9.63 -0.36
N ILE A 21 2.85 8.52 0.29
CA ILE A 21 3.68 7.95 1.36
C ILE A 21 5.06 7.61 0.82
N ASP A 22 5.15 6.91 -0.30
CA ASP A 22 6.44 6.48 -0.82
C ASP A 22 7.30 7.66 -1.26
N THR A 23 6.68 8.62 -1.94
CA THR A 23 7.39 9.79 -2.45
C THR A 23 7.85 10.70 -1.30
N LEU A 24 6.92 11.12 -0.44
CA LEU A 24 7.22 12.01 0.68
C LEU A 24 8.10 11.31 1.72
N GLY A 25 7.84 10.03 1.97
CA GLY A 25 8.59 9.18 2.87
C GLY A 25 10.03 8.94 2.40
N ALA A 26 10.25 8.74 1.09
CA ALA A 26 11.60 8.62 0.54
C ALA A 26 12.38 9.94 0.68
N ILE A 27 11.71 11.07 0.54
CA ILE A 27 12.32 12.39 0.75
C ILE A 27 12.60 12.63 2.25
N ALA A 28 11.64 12.33 3.11
CA ALA A 28 11.73 12.52 4.55
C ALA A 28 12.79 11.61 5.18
N SER A 29 12.85 10.33 4.81
CA SER A 29 13.86 9.38 5.32
C SER A 29 15.28 9.85 5.03
N ARG A 30 15.54 10.42 3.86
CA ARG A 30 16.82 11.06 3.55
C ARG A 30 17.07 12.31 4.38
N LYS A 31 16.08 13.20 4.47
CA LYS A 31 16.23 14.51 5.11
C LYS A 31 16.41 14.40 6.63
N PHE A 32 15.66 13.49 7.26
CA PHE A 32 15.64 13.30 8.71
C PHE A 32 16.41 12.06 9.16
N ASN A 33 17.07 11.37 8.23
CA ASN A 33 18.00 10.27 8.49
C ASN A 33 17.40 9.03 9.19
N PHE A 34 16.09 8.79 9.04
CA PHE A 34 15.42 7.59 9.57
C PHE A 34 15.29 6.48 8.52
N LYS A 35 15.05 5.24 8.98
CA LYS A 35 14.90 4.04 8.14
C LYS A 35 13.56 4.07 7.38
N TYR A 36 13.60 4.03 6.04
CA TYR A 36 12.40 4.11 5.20
C TYR A 36 11.40 3.00 5.47
N GLU A 37 11.88 1.82 5.86
CA GLU A 37 11.08 0.61 6.12
C GLU A 37 10.01 0.84 7.20
N ILE A 38 10.20 1.80 8.11
CA ILE A 38 9.20 2.20 9.11
C ILE A 38 7.92 2.73 8.45
N LEU A 39 8.02 3.29 7.24
CA LEU A 39 6.89 3.86 6.54
C LEU A 39 5.91 2.81 6.00
N ALA A 40 6.32 1.54 5.92
CA ALA A 40 5.44 0.43 5.56
C ALA A 40 4.19 0.34 6.46
N LEU A 41 4.32 0.78 7.73
CA LEU A 41 3.19 0.85 8.66
C LEU A 41 2.07 1.80 8.17
N PHE A 42 2.44 2.88 7.46
CA PHE A 42 1.44 3.78 6.88
C PHE A 42 0.73 3.16 5.67
N SER A 43 1.44 2.38 4.84
CA SER A 43 0.80 1.59 3.78
C SER A 43 -0.19 0.57 4.35
N PHE A 44 0.14 -0.09 5.47
CA PHE A 44 -0.78 -1.02 6.14
C PHE A 44 -2.05 -0.32 6.63
N SER A 45 -1.89 0.91 7.11
CA SER A 45 -3.02 1.76 7.50
C SER A 45 -3.92 2.08 6.30
N ILE A 46 -3.35 2.32 5.11
CA ILE A 46 -4.15 2.50 3.89
C ILE A 46 -4.99 1.25 3.60
N TYR A 47 -4.39 0.06 3.63
CA TYR A 47 -5.13 -1.18 3.35
C TYR A 47 -6.27 -1.41 4.34
N LEU A 48 -6.02 -1.13 5.62
CA LEU A 48 -7.04 -1.19 6.66
C LEU A 48 -8.17 -0.19 6.40
N LEU A 49 -7.84 1.05 6.04
CA LEU A 49 -8.83 2.09 5.75
C LEU A 49 -9.63 1.77 4.48
N ILE A 50 -9.00 1.19 3.45
CA ILE A 50 -9.70 0.68 2.26
C ILE A 50 -10.69 -0.41 2.67
N GLY A 51 -10.28 -1.37 3.51
CA GLY A 51 -11.16 -2.41 4.03
C GLY A 51 -12.33 -1.85 4.83
N PHE A 52 -12.07 -0.92 5.75
CA PHE A 52 -13.09 -0.34 6.62
C PHE A 52 -14.07 0.59 5.89
N PHE A 53 -13.57 1.61 5.19
CA PHE A 53 -14.43 2.56 4.49
C PHE A 53 -14.99 1.99 3.21
N GLY A 54 -14.18 1.24 2.44
CA GLY A 54 -14.61 0.62 1.19
C GLY A 54 -15.77 -0.34 1.38
N SER A 55 -15.72 -1.18 2.42
CA SER A 55 -16.81 -2.14 2.70
C SER A 55 -18.09 -1.50 3.23
N LYS A 56 -18.07 -0.21 3.61
CA LYS A 56 -19.29 0.57 3.95
C LYS A 56 -20.01 1.13 2.73
N ILE A 57 -19.34 1.23 1.58
CA ILE A 57 -19.87 1.86 0.36
C ILE A 57 -19.88 0.94 -0.88
N LEU A 58 -19.21 -0.21 -0.80
CA LEU A 58 -19.13 -1.27 -1.81
C LEU A 58 -19.42 -2.62 -1.15
N ASP A 59 -19.60 -3.67 -1.96
CA ASP A 59 -19.54 -5.03 -1.43
C ASP A 59 -18.13 -5.34 -0.88
N PRO A 60 -18.01 -6.15 0.20
CA PRO A 60 -16.72 -6.42 0.85
C PRO A 60 -15.68 -7.03 -0.11
N ASN A 61 -16.12 -7.90 -1.02
CA ASN A 61 -15.23 -8.55 -1.99
C ASN A 61 -14.58 -7.53 -2.93
N SER A 62 -15.35 -6.55 -3.41
CA SER A 62 -14.84 -5.43 -4.20
C SER A 62 -13.84 -4.57 -3.43
N ALA A 63 -14.13 -4.24 -2.16
CA ALA A 63 -13.23 -3.44 -1.34
C ALA A 63 -11.90 -4.15 -1.06
N ILE A 64 -11.95 -5.45 -0.74
CA ILE A 64 -10.74 -6.28 -0.54
C ILE A 64 -9.96 -6.42 -1.85
N SER A 65 -10.64 -6.61 -2.98
CA SER A 65 -9.97 -6.68 -4.30
C SER A 65 -9.23 -5.38 -4.61
N VAL A 66 -9.84 -4.22 -4.31
CA VAL A 66 -9.19 -2.91 -4.44
C VAL A 66 -7.93 -2.85 -3.58
N ALA A 67 -8.00 -3.27 -2.30
CA ALA A 67 -6.83 -3.28 -1.43
C ALA A 67 -5.70 -4.16 -1.98
N ILE A 68 -6.02 -5.33 -2.53
CA ILE A 68 -5.03 -6.23 -3.17
C ILE A 68 -4.35 -5.55 -4.37
N PHE A 69 -5.11 -4.90 -5.25
CA PHE A 69 -4.52 -4.19 -6.39
C PHE A 69 -3.68 -2.98 -5.97
N VAL A 70 -4.08 -2.27 -4.91
CA VAL A 70 -3.27 -1.19 -4.33
C VAL A 70 -1.99 -1.76 -3.70
N GLY A 71 -2.06 -2.91 -3.02
CA GLY A 71 -0.89 -3.61 -2.48
C GLY A 71 0.08 -4.10 -3.56
N LEU A 72 -0.45 -4.60 -4.68
CA LEU A 72 0.36 -4.94 -5.85
C LEU A 72 1.08 -3.70 -6.42
N TYR A 73 0.40 -2.56 -6.47
CA TYR A 73 1.00 -1.30 -6.90
C TYR A 73 2.10 -0.84 -5.94
N ASP A 74 1.87 -0.90 -4.62
CA ASP A 74 2.86 -0.56 -3.59
C ASP A 74 4.15 -1.39 -3.75
N ALA A 75 4.00 -2.71 -3.85
CA ALA A 75 5.13 -3.63 -4.03
C ALA A 75 5.90 -3.45 -5.36
N THR A 76 5.32 -2.76 -6.34
CA THR A 76 5.94 -2.57 -7.65
C THR A 76 6.34 -1.12 -7.89
N VAL A 77 5.37 -0.27 -8.21
CA VAL A 77 5.58 1.14 -8.55
C VAL A 77 5.98 1.95 -7.31
N GLY A 78 5.33 1.70 -6.18
CA GLY A 78 5.65 2.38 -4.91
C GLY A 78 7.10 2.15 -4.50
N LEU A 79 7.50 0.88 -4.45
CA LEU A 79 8.88 0.50 -4.18
C LEU A 79 9.86 1.05 -5.22
N TRP A 80 9.53 0.99 -6.51
CA TRP A 80 10.38 1.59 -7.56
C TRP A 80 10.58 3.10 -7.36
N LEU A 81 9.53 3.84 -6.99
CA LEU A 81 9.62 5.27 -6.66
C LEU A 81 10.55 5.51 -5.49
N SER A 82 10.47 4.70 -4.44
CA SER A 82 11.35 4.81 -3.27
C SER A 82 12.83 4.66 -3.65
N PHE A 83 13.16 3.71 -4.55
CA PHE A 83 14.51 3.53 -5.06
C PHE A 83 14.96 4.68 -5.95
N LYS A 84 14.10 5.14 -6.86
CA LYS A 84 14.40 6.27 -7.74
C LYS A 84 14.68 7.54 -6.94
N LEU A 85 13.96 7.73 -5.84
CA LEU A 85 14.15 8.84 -4.92
C LEU A 85 15.29 8.60 -3.93
N LYS A 86 15.98 7.47 -3.96
CA LYS A 86 17.10 7.14 -3.06
C LYS A 86 16.69 7.13 -1.58
N ALA A 87 15.53 6.55 -1.26
CA ALA A 87 15.09 6.34 0.13
C ALA A 87 16.23 5.76 0.99
N LYS A 88 16.31 6.19 2.26
CA LYS A 88 17.33 5.67 3.18
C LYS A 88 16.93 4.28 3.64
N MET A 89 17.54 3.26 3.04
CA MET A 89 17.36 1.85 3.36
C MET A 89 18.71 1.23 3.71
N GLU A 90 18.76 0.39 4.74
CA GLU A 90 19.99 -0.27 5.20
C GLU A 90 20.16 -1.64 4.53
N ILE A 91 20.04 -1.65 3.20
CA ILE A 91 20.08 -2.87 2.39
C ILE A 91 21.15 -2.76 1.29
N THR A 92 21.80 -3.88 1.05
CA THR A 92 22.76 -4.09 -0.03
C THR A 92 22.08 -4.00 -1.40
N ASN A 93 22.88 -3.87 -2.46
CA ASN A 93 22.34 -3.85 -3.82
C ASN A 93 21.74 -5.19 -4.27
N GLU A 94 22.15 -6.30 -3.65
CA GLU A 94 21.59 -7.63 -3.90
C GLU A 94 20.19 -7.75 -3.29
N GLU A 95 20.04 -7.36 -2.02
CA GLU A 95 18.74 -7.31 -1.32
C GLU A 95 17.73 -6.38 -2.01
N LYS A 96 18.20 -5.27 -2.61
CA LYS A 96 17.32 -4.40 -3.43
C LYS A 96 16.69 -5.13 -4.60
N LYS A 97 17.42 -6.03 -5.26
CA LYS A 97 16.88 -6.80 -6.38
C LYS A 97 15.85 -7.83 -5.91
N GLU A 98 16.10 -8.45 -4.76
CA GLU A 98 15.15 -9.37 -4.15
C GLU A 98 13.86 -8.67 -3.71
N LEU A 99 13.95 -7.44 -3.22
CA LEU A 99 12.78 -6.62 -2.88
C LEU A 99 11.93 -6.20 -4.08
N VAL A 100 12.49 -6.06 -5.29
CA VAL A 100 11.70 -5.86 -6.53
C VAL A 100 11.18 -7.19 -7.09
N GLY A 101 11.49 -8.30 -6.43
CA GLY A 101 11.17 -9.65 -6.89
C GLY A 101 9.73 -10.09 -6.60
N ILE A 102 9.41 -11.30 -7.07
CA ILE A 102 8.09 -11.92 -6.88
C ILE A 102 7.71 -12.09 -5.40
N TYR A 103 8.70 -12.26 -4.52
CA TYR A 103 8.47 -12.47 -3.09
C TYR A 103 7.85 -11.23 -2.42
N SER A 104 8.32 -10.03 -2.73
CA SER A 104 7.75 -8.80 -2.14
C SER A 104 6.32 -8.56 -2.61
N ILE A 105 6.03 -8.86 -3.88
CA ILE A 105 4.68 -8.78 -4.45
C ILE A 105 3.74 -9.73 -3.72
N ILE A 106 4.14 -11.00 -3.53
CA ILE A 106 3.33 -11.99 -2.81
C ILE A 106 3.09 -11.54 -1.37
N ILE A 107 4.15 -11.10 -0.67
CA ILE A 107 4.04 -10.62 0.71
C ILE A 107 3.05 -9.45 0.78
N MET A 108 3.16 -8.46 -0.10
CA MET A 108 2.30 -7.28 -0.04
C MET A 108 0.85 -7.58 -0.43
N ILE A 109 0.61 -8.52 -1.34
CA ILE A 109 -0.75 -9.01 -1.64
C ILE A 109 -1.36 -9.66 -0.39
N ILE A 110 -0.61 -10.54 0.29
CA ILE A 110 -1.08 -11.20 1.51
C ILE A 110 -1.33 -10.16 2.60
N THR A 111 -0.38 -9.24 2.82
CA THR A 111 -0.50 -8.20 3.83
C THR A 111 -1.68 -7.27 3.57
N SER A 112 -1.82 -6.76 2.34
CA SER A 112 -2.95 -5.89 1.97
C SER A 112 -4.29 -6.59 2.14
N CYS A 113 -4.39 -7.88 1.78
CA CYS A 113 -5.58 -8.69 2.02
C CYS A 113 -5.89 -8.81 3.53
N ILE A 114 -4.91 -9.18 4.35
CA ILE A 114 -5.09 -9.31 5.81
C ILE A 114 -5.59 -8.01 6.42
N PHE A 115 -4.92 -6.88 6.13
CA PHE A 115 -5.32 -5.59 6.69
C PHE A 115 -6.69 -5.12 6.17
N ALA A 116 -7.04 -5.41 4.92
CA ALA A 116 -8.37 -5.11 4.39
C ALA A 116 -9.46 -5.95 5.08
N VAL A 117 -9.22 -7.23 5.33
CA VAL A 117 -10.15 -8.10 6.08
C VAL A 117 -10.31 -7.62 7.53
N ILE A 118 -9.22 -7.22 8.19
CA ILE A 118 -9.28 -6.60 9.53
C ILE A 118 -10.11 -5.31 9.47
N GLY A 119 -9.85 -4.43 8.49
CA GLY A 119 -10.61 -3.21 8.30
C GLY A 119 -12.10 -3.46 8.09
N TYR A 120 -12.45 -4.47 7.30
CA TYR A 120 -13.82 -4.92 7.13
C TYR A 120 -14.43 -5.44 8.44
N ALA A 121 -13.72 -6.27 9.21
CA ALA A 121 -14.21 -6.78 10.49
C ALA A 121 -14.52 -5.64 11.48
N LEU A 122 -13.70 -4.57 11.49
CA LEU A 122 -13.93 -3.38 12.31
C LEU A 122 -15.21 -2.62 11.94
N THR A 123 -15.85 -2.89 10.80
CA THR A 123 -17.13 -2.27 10.45
C THR A 123 -18.31 -2.77 11.29
N TYR A 124 -18.15 -3.90 11.98
CA TYR A 124 -19.19 -4.55 12.80
C TYR A 124 -19.04 -4.29 14.31
N ILE A 125 -18.01 -3.55 14.72
CA ILE A 125 -17.76 -3.13 16.10
C ILE A 125 -18.27 -1.71 16.26
#